data_AF-A0A5D3KJN7-F1
#
_entry.id   AF-A0A5D3KJN7-F1
#
_cell.length_a   1.000
_cell.length_b   1.000
_cell.length_c   1.000
_cell.angle_alpha   90.00
_cell.angle_beta   90.00
_cell.angle_gamma   90.00
#
_symmetry.space_group_name_H-M   'P 1'
#
loop_
_entity.id
_entity.type
_entity.pdbx_description
1 polymer ?
#
loop_
_entity_poly.entity_id
_entity_poly.type
_entity_poly.pdbx_seq_one_letter_code
_entity_poly.pdbx_strand_id
1 'polypeptide(L)'
;MKKKLISIVLILAAIGCTGSSALAAGKGYASARAACLAEAGTTEAIFSARKATYAQGAVYKQCMTAKGHDVTVVKSNGTKLY
;
A
#
# COMPACT_ATOMS: atom_id res chain seq x y z
N MET A 1 55.53 -0.81 -10.92
CA MET A 1 55.68 0.65 -10.76
C MET A 1 54.54 1.36 -11.50
N LYS A 2 54.06 2.48 -10.94
CA LYS A 2 53.07 3.48 -11.46
C LYS A 2 51.59 3.09 -11.34
N LYS A 3 50.66 3.93 -10.85
CA LYS A 3 50.65 5.08 -9.92
C LYS A 3 49.15 5.39 -9.70
N LYS A 4 48.73 5.62 -8.46
CA LYS A 4 47.37 6.05 -8.07
C LYS A 4 46.92 7.27 -8.88
N LEU A 5 45.66 7.28 -9.32
CA LEU A 5 44.89 8.50 -9.54
C LEU A 5 43.54 8.34 -8.84
N ILE A 6 43.57 8.71 -7.57
CA ILE A 6 42.43 9.12 -6.77
C ILE A 6 41.98 10.46 -7.35
N SER A 7 40.84 10.48 -8.05
CA SER A 7 40.19 11.73 -8.47
C SER A 7 39.22 12.15 -7.37
N ILE A 8 39.67 13.16 -6.65
CA ILE A 8 39.04 13.87 -5.55
C ILE A 8 37.85 14.70 -6.07
N VAL A 9 36.84 14.84 -5.21
CA VAL A 9 35.73 15.82 -5.22
C VAL A 9 34.56 15.51 -6.16
N LEU A 10 33.49 14.99 -5.55
CA LEU A 10 32.21 15.72 -5.53
C LEU A 10 31.60 15.58 -4.13
N ILE A 11 31.93 16.59 -3.34
CA ILE A 11 31.45 16.89 -2.00
C ILE A 11 29.99 17.39 -2.09
N LEU A 12 29.19 16.97 -1.11
CA LEU A 12 27.98 17.63 -0.57
C LEU A 12 26.98 18.22 -1.58
N ALA A 13 25.79 17.62 -1.62
CA ALA A 13 24.56 18.40 -1.47
C ALA A 13 23.51 17.54 -0.76
N ALA A 14 23.21 17.94 0.47
CA ALA A 14 22.06 17.48 1.22
C ALA A 14 20.75 17.87 0.51
N ILE A 15 19.66 17.28 1.00
CA ILE A 15 18.28 17.78 0.88
C ILE A 15 17.59 17.46 -0.45
N GLY A 16 16.76 16.42 -0.39
CA GLY A 16 15.73 16.17 -1.38
C GLY A 16 14.88 14.94 -1.03
N CYS A 17 13.79 15.17 -0.29
CA CYS A 17 12.67 14.24 -0.05
C CYS A 17 12.81 13.17 1.05
N THR A 18 12.92 13.61 2.31
CA THR A 18 11.97 13.13 3.33
C THR A 18 10.55 13.52 2.88
N GLY A 19 9.97 12.76 1.95
CA GLY A 19 8.74 13.15 1.29
C GLY A 19 8.51 12.43 -0.03
N SER A 20 8.63 11.10 -0.07
CA SER A 20 8.18 10.33 -1.24
C SER A 20 7.44 9.04 -0.89
N SER A 21 7.12 8.83 0.39
CA SER A 21 6.31 7.67 0.80
C SER A 21 4.85 7.80 0.35
N ALA A 22 4.34 9.00 0.02
CA ALA A 22 2.95 9.17 -0.40
C ALA A 22 2.68 8.76 -1.87
N LEU A 23 3.67 8.86 -2.76
CA LEU A 23 3.52 8.45 -4.17
C LEU A 23 3.93 6.99 -4.41
N ALA A 24 4.79 6.41 -3.57
CA ALA A 24 5.06 4.97 -3.55
C ALA A 24 3.97 4.17 -2.82
N ALA A 25 3.27 4.77 -1.84
CA ALA A 25 2.15 4.14 -1.15
C ALA A 25 0.97 3.79 -2.08
N GLY A 26 0.75 4.55 -3.15
CA GLY A 26 -0.33 4.28 -4.11
C GLY A 26 -0.12 3.00 -4.94
N LYS A 27 1.12 2.71 -5.33
CA LYS A 27 1.48 1.48 -6.08
C LYS A 27 1.40 0.24 -5.18
N GLY A 28 1.85 0.37 -3.93
CA GLY A 28 1.75 -0.69 -2.92
C GLY A 28 0.31 -0.97 -2.50
N TYR A 29 -0.50 0.07 -2.28
CA TYR A 29 -1.89 -0.07 -1.86
C TYR A 29 -2.75 -0.75 -2.92
N ALA A 30 -2.67 -0.36 -4.18
CA ALA A 30 -3.48 -0.96 -5.25
C ALA A 30 -3.15 -2.45 -5.46
N SER A 31 -1.86 -2.80 -5.42
CA SER A 31 -1.41 -4.19 -5.53
C SER A 31 -1.77 -5.01 -4.28
N ALA A 32 -1.62 -4.44 -3.08
CA ALA A 32 -2.09 -5.03 -1.83
C ALA A 32 -3.60 -5.29 -1.85
N ARG A 33 -4.39 -4.30 -2.27
CA ARG A 33 -5.85 -4.36 -2.38
C ARG A 33 -6.29 -5.47 -3.32
N ALA A 34 -5.73 -5.55 -4.54
CA ALA A 34 -6.08 -6.61 -5.49
C ALA A 34 -5.80 -8.01 -4.91
N ALA A 35 -4.64 -8.21 -4.29
CA ALA A 35 -4.29 -9.47 -3.66
C ALA A 35 -5.19 -9.80 -2.45
N CYS A 36 -5.51 -8.82 -1.62
CA CYS A 36 -6.36 -9.01 -0.44
C CYS A 36 -7.83 -9.24 -0.80
N LEU A 37 -8.32 -8.67 -1.90
CA LEU A 37 -9.65 -8.96 -2.42
C LEU A 37 -9.72 -10.40 -2.97
N ALA A 38 -8.68 -10.84 -3.68
CA ALA A 38 -8.59 -12.22 -4.16
C ALA A 38 -8.55 -13.22 -2.98
N GLU A 39 -7.77 -12.93 -1.94
CA GLU A 39 -7.72 -13.73 -0.70
C GLU A 39 -9.05 -13.76 0.03
N ALA A 40 -9.76 -12.63 0.08
CA ALA A 40 -11.12 -12.54 0.59
C ALA A 40 -12.17 -13.21 -0.32
N GLY A 41 -11.79 -13.79 -1.46
CA GLY A 41 -12.71 -14.43 -2.39
C GLY A 41 -13.74 -13.46 -2.98
N THR A 42 -13.34 -12.20 -3.22
CA THR A 42 -14.19 -11.14 -3.73
C THR A 42 -13.47 -10.33 -4.82
N THR A 43 -14.18 -9.39 -5.44
CA THR A 43 -13.63 -8.55 -6.51
C THR A 43 -13.75 -7.08 -6.14
N GLU A 44 -12.96 -6.26 -6.81
CA GLU A 44 -13.00 -4.80 -6.67
C GLU A 44 -14.41 -4.24 -6.93
N ALA A 45 -15.14 -4.83 -7.89
CA ALA A 45 -16.51 -4.44 -8.21
C ALA A 45 -17.49 -4.75 -7.06
N ILE A 46 -17.41 -5.94 -6.46
CA ILE A 46 -18.29 -6.35 -5.35
C ILE A 46 -17.99 -5.51 -4.10
N PHE A 47 -16.70 -5.31 -3.80
CA PHE A 47 -16.27 -4.56 -2.63
C PHE A 47 -16.60 -3.07 -2.76
N SER A 48 -16.36 -2.47 -3.93
CA SER A 48 -16.69 -1.06 -4.21
C SER A 48 -18.20 -0.82 -4.26
N ALA A 49 -18.98 -1.81 -4.72
CA ALA A 49 -20.44 -1.79 -4.61
C ALA A 49 -20.95 -2.02 -3.18
N ARG A 50 -20.05 -2.23 -2.20
CA ARG A 50 -20.37 -2.53 -0.79
C ARG A 50 -21.29 -3.75 -0.63
N LYS A 51 -21.12 -4.72 -1.53
CA LYS A 51 -21.83 -6.00 -1.56
C LYS A 51 -21.00 -7.15 -1.00
N ALA A 52 -19.78 -6.89 -0.54
CA ALA A 52 -18.96 -7.88 0.13
C ALA A 52 -19.64 -8.33 1.43
N THR A 53 -19.57 -9.62 1.73
CA THR A 53 -20.09 -10.17 2.98
C THR A 53 -19.22 -9.76 4.16
N TYR A 54 -19.73 -9.90 5.39
CA TYR A 54 -18.96 -9.64 6.61
C TYR A 54 -17.64 -10.44 6.64
N ALA A 55 -17.68 -11.72 6.29
CA ALA A 55 -16.50 -12.58 6.24
C ALA A 55 -15.46 -12.05 5.24
N GLN A 56 -15.90 -11.63 4.05
CA GLN A 56 -15.02 -11.07 3.02
C GLN A 56 -14.41 -9.73 3.48
N GLY A 57 -15.20 -8.87 4.14
CA GLY A 57 -14.73 -7.63 4.72
C GLY A 57 -13.69 -7.83 5.83
N ALA A 58 -13.88 -8.85 6.67
CA ALA A 58 -12.94 -9.20 7.74
C ALA A 58 -11.59 -9.66 7.17
N VAL A 59 -11.61 -10.61 6.23
CA VAL A 59 -10.41 -11.14 5.57
C VAL A 59 -9.67 -10.02 4.82
N TYR A 60 -10.40 -9.18 4.09
CA TYR A 60 -9.81 -8.03 3.42
C TYR A 60 -9.11 -7.08 4.40
N LYS A 61 -9.77 -6.71 5.51
CA LYS A 61 -9.16 -5.84 6.51
C LYS A 61 -7.93 -6.48 7.12
N GLN A 62 -8.00 -7.74 7.52
CA GLN A 62 -6.86 -8.46 8.11
C GLN A 62 -5.67 -8.51 7.15
N CYS A 63 -5.89 -8.84 5.87
CA CYS A 63 -4.84 -8.85 4.87
C CYS A 63 -4.22 -7.47 4.65
N MET A 64 -5.05 -6.42 4.55
CA MET A 64 -4.56 -5.05 4.38
C MET A 64 -3.78 -4.57 5.60
N THR A 65 -4.24 -4.86 6.82
CA THR A 65 -3.53 -4.55 8.06
C THR A 65 -2.19 -5.30 8.14
N ALA A 66 -2.14 -6.58 7.76
CA ALA A 66 -0.90 -7.35 7.68
C ALA A 66 0.11 -6.76 6.69
N LYS A 67 -0.38 -6.06 5.65
CA LYS A 67 0.44 -5.33 4.67
C LYS A 67 0.76 -3.89 5.09
N GLY A 68 0.42 -3.49 6.31
CA GLY A 68 0.70 -2.16 6.85
C GLY A 68 -0.30 -1.08 6.41
N HIS A 69 -1.48 -1.47 5.92
CA HIS A 69 -2.55 -0.55 5.54
C HIS A 69 -3.70 -0.61 6.53
N ASP A 70 -3.99 0.51 7.19
CA ASP A 70 -5.23 0.67 7.96
C ASP A 70 -6.38 0.98 6.99
N VAL A 71 -7.30 0.02 6.84
CA VAL A 71 -8.46 0.16 5.95
C VAL A 71 -9.75 0.08 6.76
N THR A 72 -10.65 1.03 6.49
CA THR A 72 -12.02 0.98 6.99
C THR A 72 -12.89 0.30 5.95
N VAL A 73 -13.61 -0.74 6.35
CA VAL A 73 -14.61 -1.39 5.49
C VAL A 73 -15.97 -0.83 5.87
N VAL A 74 -16.77 -0.41 4.89
CA VAL A 74 -18.08 0.20 5.13
C VAL A 74 -19.20 -0.64 4.54
N LYS A 75 -20.35 -0.66 5.21
CA LYS A 75 -21.59 -1.26 4.70
C LYS A 75 -22.22 -0.38 3.62
N SER A 76 -23.19 -0.93 2.89
CA SER A 76 -24.02 -0.19 1.93
C SER A 76 -24.61 1.10 2.52
N ASN A 77 -25.07 1.06 3.78
CA ASN A 77 -25.62 2.21 4.51
C ASN A 77 -24.56 3.23 5.02
N GLY A 78 -23.29 3.05 4.67
CA GLY A 78 -22.18 3.93 5.07
C GLY A 78 -21.66 3.73 6.49
N THR A 79 -22.26 2.85 7.29
CA THR A 79 -21.74 2.52 8.63
C THR A 79 -20.45 1.71 8.53
N LYS A 80 -19.55 1.89 9.51
CA LYS A 80 -18.32 1.09 9.61
C LYS A 80 -18.69 -0.37 9.87
N LEU A 81 -18.19 -1.23 8.99
CA LEU A 81 -18.19 -2.68 9.17
C LEU A 81 -16.99 -3.09 10.01
N TYR A 82 -15.82 -2.52 9.69
CA TYR A 82 -14.56 -2.67 10.40
C TYR A 82 -13.74 -1.38 10.35
#